data_AF-A0A4Z0QVE4-F1
#
_entry.id   AF-A0A4Z0QVE4-F1
#
_cell.length_a   1.000
_cell.length_b   1.000
_cell.length_c   1.000
_cell.angle_alpha   90.00
_cell.angle_beta   90.00
_cell.angle_gamma   90.00
#
_symmetry.space_group_name_H-M   'P 1'
#
loop_
_entity.id
_entity.type
_entity.pdbx_description
1 polymer ?
#
loop_
_entity_poly.entity_id
_entity_poly.type
_entity_poly.pdbx_seq_one_letter_code
_entity_poly.pdbx_strand_id
1 'polypeptide(L)' 'MDPIVTQRLLELKPQRIIYVSCDPGTLARDLAVLNQGGYRVDSVQPVDMFPWTMHVETVILMTNSGSKGK' A
#
# COMPACT_ATOMS: atom_id res chain seq x y z
N MET A 1 -5.85 -0.42 7.68
CA MET A 1 -4.71 -1.11 8.34
C MET A 1 -4.70 -0.75 9.83
N ASP A 2 -4.23 -1.64 10.71
CA ASP A 2 -4.06 -1.26 12.12
C ASP A 2 -2.87 -0.28 12.26
N PRO A 3 -2.99 0.81 13.06
CA PRO A 3 -1.94 1.82 13.20
C PRO A 3 -0.58 1.27 13.65
N ILE A 4 -0.57 0.20 14.46
CA ILE A 4 0.66 -0.43 14.95
C ILE A 4 1.43 -1.04 13.79
N VAL A 5 0.74 -1.66 12.84
CA VAL A 5 1.39 -2.29 11.67
C VAL A 5 2.02 -1.22 10.78
N THR A 6 1.30 -0.13 10.51
CA THR A 6 1.84 1.00 9.75
C THR A 6 3.09 1.57 10.42
N GLN A 7 3.06 1.78 11.74
CA GLN A 7 4.22 2.27 12.49
C GLN A 7 5.42 1.31 12.39
N ARG A 8 5.19 0.00 12.55
CA ARG A 8 6.25 -1.02 12.40
C ARG A 8 6.85 -1.04 10.99
N LEU A 9 6.05 -0.85 9.95
CA LEU A 9 6.55 -0.75 8.56
C LEU A 9 7.43 0.49 8.36
N LEU A 10 7.14 1.59 9.03
CA LEU A 10 7.98 2.80 9.01
C LEU A 10 9.28 2.64 9.80
N GLU A 11 9.28 1.83 10.86
CA GLU A 11 10.47 1.49 11.65
C GLU A 11 11.40 0.52 10.90
N LEU A 12 10.83 -0.57 10.37
CA LEU A 12 11.59 -1.63 9.69
C LEU A 12 12.13 -1.19 8.33
N LYS A 13 11.49 -0.20 7.70
CA LYS A 13 11.86 0.34 6.38
C LYS A 13 12.15 -0.73 5.32
N PRO A 14 11.28 -1.75 5.10
CA PRO A 14 11.44 -2.66 3.97
C PRO A 14 11.57 -1.88 2.66
N GLN A 15 12.34 -2.44 1.72
CA GLN A 15 12.54 -1.80 0.42
C GLN A 15 11.26 -1.80 -0.43
N ARG A 16 10.40 -2.81 -0.27
CA ARG A 16 9.18 -3.02 -1.05
C ARG A 16 8.04 -3.46 -0.15
N ILE A 17 6.85 -2.92 -0.39
CA ILE A 17 5.59 -3.31 0.27
C ILE A 17 4.57 -3.61 -0.83
N ILE A 18 3.93 -4.78 -0.73
CA ILE A 18 2.74 -5.11 -1.52
C ILE A 18 1.55 -4.92 -0.59
N TYR A 19 0.67 -3.98 -0.91
CA TYR A 19 -0.57 -3.73 -0.19
C TYR A 19 -1.74 -4.26 -1.01
N VAL A 20 -2.62 -5.08 -0.41
CA VAL A 20 -3.86 -5.56 -1.05
C VAL A 20 -5.05 -5.06 -0.23
N SER A 21 -6.02 -4.40 -0.88
CA SER A 21 -7.23 -3.86 -0.23
C SER A 21 -8.47 -4.01 -1.12
N CYS A 22 -9.60 -4.40 -0.52
CA CYS A 22 -10.92 -4.35 -1.15
C CYS A 22 -11.65 -3.02 -0.94
N ASP A 23 -11.15 -2.17 -0.02
CA ASP A 23 -11.75 -0.88 0.32
C ASP A 23 -10.81 0.27 -0.10
N PRO A 24 -11.22 1.12 -1.06
CA PRO A 24 -10.37 2.20 -1.56
C PRO A 24 -10.23 3.36 -0.57
N GLY A 25 -11.18 3.56 0.35
CA GLY A 25 -11.16 4.67 1.30
C GLY A 25 -10.10 4.50 2.38
N THR A 26 -10.11 3.34 3.05
CA THR A 26 -9.10 2.95 4.04
C THR A 26 -7.72 2.84 3.41
N LEU A 27 -7.64 2.29 2.18
CA LEU A 27 -6.42 2.23 1.41
C LEU A 27 -5.80 3.61 1.18
N ALA A 28 -6.57 4.59 0.71
CA ALA A 28 -6.07 5.93 0.47
C ALA A 28 -5.50 6.59 1.75
N ARG A 29 -6.17 6.37 2.90
CA ARG A 29 -5.68 6.83 4.20
C ARG A 29 -4.34 6.19 4.56
N ASP A 30 -4.22 4.87 4.43
CA ASP A 30 -3.01 4.14 4.81
C ASP A 30 -1.82 4.48 3.88
N LEU A 31 -2.09 4.62 2.58
CA LEU A 31 -1.10 5.08 1.60
C LEU A 31 -0.57 6.48 1.93
N ALA A 32 -1.44 7.40 2.37
CA ALA A 32 -1.01 8.75 2.74
C ALA A 32 0.00 8.73 3.90
N VAL A 33 -0.23 7.87 4.91
CA VAL A 33 0.69 7.71 6.04
C VAL A 33 2.02 7.08 5.61
N LEU A 34 1.97 6.02 4.79
CA LEU A 34 3.17 5.38 4.25
C LEU A 34 3.97 6.33 3.35
N ASN A 35 3.28 7.17 2.57
CA ASN A 35 3.90 8.17 1.72
C ASN A 35 4.61 9.26 2.53
N GLN A 36 4.01 9.73 3.64
CA GLN A 36 4.68 10.64 4.58
C GLN A 36 5.91 9.98 5.23
N GLY A 37 5.89 8.66 5.41
CA GLY A 37 7.01 7.88 5.91
C GLY A 37 8.12 7.56 4.90
N GLY A 38 8.03 8.10 3.67
CA GLY A 38 9.08 7.98 2.64
C GLY A 38 8.88 6.85 1.63
N TYR A 39 7.73 6.17 1.65
CA TYR A 39 7.37 5.23 0.60
C TYR A 39 6.74 5.95 -0.60
N ARG A 40 6.93 5.41 -1.79
CA ARG A 40 6.30 5.88 -3.02
C ARG A 40 5.47 4.76 -3.60
N VAL A 41 4.33 5.08 -4.20
CA VAL A 41 3.55 4.15 -5.02
C VAL A 41 4.20 4.00 -6.38
N ASP A 42 4.56 2.77 -6.75
CA ASP A 42 5.16 2.44 -8.05
C ASP A 42 4.14 1.89 -9.05
N SER A 43 3.23 1.04 -8.58
CA SER A 43 2.17 0.48 -9.44
C SER A 43 0.90 0.21 -8.65
N VAL A 44 -0.22 0.29 -9.35
CA VAL A 44 -1.57 0.04 -8.83
C VAL A 44 -2.29 -0.84 -9.84
N GLN A 45 -2.83 -1.97 -9.37
CA GLN A 45 -3.59 -2.91 -10.18
C GLN A 45 -4.92 -3.23 -9.49
N PRO A 46 -6.04 -2.67 -9.99
CA PRO A 46 -7.37 -3.13 -9.64
C PRO A 46 -7.61 -4.54 -10.20
N VAL A 47 -8.29 -5.38 -9.43
CA VAL A 47 -8.66 -6.76 -9.75
C VAL A 47 -10.13 -6.94 -9.38
N ASP A 48 -10.95 -7.26 -10.37
CA ASP A 48 -12.33 -7.68 -10.14
C ASP A 48 -12.35 -9.18 -9.83
N MET A 49 -12.37 -9.52 -8.54
CA MET A 49 -12.55 -10.89 -8.08
C MET A 49 -14.02 -11.29 -7.97
N PHE A 50 -14.94 -10.33 -8.06
CA PHE A 50 -16.37 -10.53 -7.81
C PHE A 50 -17.21 -9.80 -8.86
N PRO A 51 -17.30 -10.38 -10.08
CA PRO A 51 -18.06 -9.78 -11.17
C PRO A 51 -19.51 -9.50 -10.75
N TRP A 52 -20.05 -8.38 -11.23
CA TRP A 52 -21.41 -7.92 -10.91
C TRP A 52 -21.62 -7.46 -9.46
N THR A 53 -20.55 -7.22 -8.72
CA THR A 53 -20.61 -6.58 -7.39
C THR A 53 -19.91 -5.22 -7.40
N MET A 54 -20.06 -4.44 -6.33
CA MET A 54 -19.32 -3.20 -6.15
C MET A 54 -17.91 -3.41 -5.53
N HIS A 55 -17.52 -4.66 -5.26
CA HIS A 55 -16.23 -4.96 -4.64
C HIS A 55 -15.13 -4.94 -5.69
N VAL A 56 -14.06 -4.22 -5.42
CA VAL A 56 -12.86 -4.18 -6.26
C VAL A 56 -11.66 -4.39 -5.35
N GLU A 57 -10.90 -5.46 -5.59
CA GLU A 57 -9.63 -5.66 -4.94
C GLU A 57 -8.57 -4.79 -5.62
N THR A 58 -7.68 -4.19 -4.85
CA THR A 58 -6.61 -3.34 -5.38
C THR A 58 -5.29 -3.82 -4.83
N VAL A 59 -4.36 -4.13 -5.73
CA VAL A 59 -2.98 -4.50 -5.40
C VAL A 59 -2.07 -3.31 -5.69
N ILE A 60 -1.28 -2.89 -4.71
CA ILE A 60 -0.39 -1.75 -4.82
C ILE A 60 1.03 -2.16 -4.45
N LEU A 61 1.96 -1.80 -5.33
CA LEU A 61 3.39 -1.86 -5.05
C LEU A 61 3.86 -0.50 -4.54
N MET A 62 4.50 -0.50 -3.39
CA MET A 62 5.22 0.65 -2.87
C MET A 62 6.71 0.33 -2.71
N THR A 63 7.58 1.28 -3.04
CA THR A 63 9.01 1.22 -2.75
C THR A 63 9.43 2.29 -1.77
N ASN A 64 10.45 2.00 -0.96
CA ASN A 64 11.05 2.99 -0.10
C ASN A 64 11.94 3.93 -0.94
N SER A 65 11.65 5.23 -0.92
CA SER A 65 12.40 6.23 -1.72
C SER A 65 13.87 6.35 -1.29
N GLY A 66 14.20 5.91 -0.08
CA GLY A 66 15.57 5.83 0.45
C GLY A 66 16.33 4.57 0.03
N SER A 67 15.65 3.54 -0.47
CA SER A 67 16.32 2.36 -1.01
C SER A 67 16.57 2.51 -2.51
N LYS A 68 17.58 3.32 -2.87
CA LYS A 68 18.22 3.12 -4.18
C LYS A 68 18.82 1.71 -4.17
N GLY A 69 18.24 0.83 -4.97
CA GLY A 69 18.73 -0.54 -5.15
C GLY A 69 20.22 -0.53 -5.50
N LYS A 70 20.93 -1.46 -4.87
CA LYS A 70 22.23 -1.95 -5.36
C LYS A 70 22.05 -2.59 -6.73
#